data_AF-A0A6H5FWZ7-F1
#
_entry.id   AF-A0A6H5FWZ7-F1
#
_cell.length_a   1.000
_cell.length_b   1.000
_cell.length_c   1.000
_cell.angle_alpha   90.00
_cell.angle_beta   90.00
_cell.angle_gamma   90.00
#
_symmetry.space_group_name_H-M   'P 1'
#
loop_
_entity.id
_entity.type
_entity.pdbx_description
1 polymer ?
#
loop_
_entity_poly.entity_id
_entity_poly.type
_entity_poly.pdbx_seq_one_letter_code
_entity_poly.pdbx_strand_id
1 'polypeptide(L)' 'YKLCKVKKVQTGPKGIPFLVTHDGRTIRYPDPLAKVNDTIQLDIATNKIIDIIRMDSGKWKKTLQ' A
#
# COMPACT_ATOMS: atom_id res chain seq x y z
N TYR A 1 -7.12 -1.98 12.25
CA TYR A 1 -6.35 -1.80 11.00
C TYR A 1 -4.86 -1.73 11.32
N LYS A 2 -3.99 -1.93 10.33
CA LYS A 2 -2.53 -1.82 10.43
C LYS A 2 -1.99 -0.95 9.29
N LEU A 3 -0.99 -0.12 9.56
CA LEU A 3 -0.29 0.62 8.51
C LEU A 3 0.87 -0.22 7.98
N CYS A 4 0.90 -0.44 6.67
CA CYS A 4 1.93 -1.22 6.02
C CYS A 4 2.59 -0.42 4.91
N LYS A 5 3.91 -0.27 4.96
CA LYS A 5 4.68 0.29 3.84
C LYS A 5 4.74 -0.69 2.67
N VAL A 6 4.49 -0.20 1.45
CA VAL A 6 4.66 -0.94 0.20
C VAL A 6 6.15 -1.05 -0.13
N LYS A 7 6.66 -2.28 -0.20
CA LYS A 7 8.07 -2.59 -0.49
C LYS A 7 8.31 -2.89 -1.96
N LYS A 8 7.37 -3.58 -2.62
CA LYS A 8 7.45 -3.92 -4.05
C LYS A 8 6.06 -3.91 -4.65
N VAL A 9 5.96 -3.51 -5.93
CA VAL A 9 4.77 -3.66 -6.78
C VAL A 9 5.24 -4.36 -8.04
N GLN A 10 4.64 -5.51 -8.35
CA GLN A 10 5.06 -6.35 -9.47
C GLN A 10 3.85 -7.06 -10.09
N THR A 11 4.01 -7.52 -11.33
CA THR A 11 3.01 -8.33 -12.02
C THR A 11 3.44 -9.79 -11.95
N GLY A 12 2.59 -10.63 -11.39
CA GLY A 12 2.83 -12.06 -11.23
C GLY A 12 2.43 -12.87 -12.47
N PRO A 13 2.50 -14.21 -12.38
CA PRO A 13 2.02 -15.11 -13.42
C PRO A 13 0.57 -14.78 -13.81
N LYS A 14 0.24 -14.94 -15.09
CA LYS A 14 -1.08 -14.58 -15.65
C LYS A 14 -1.41 -13.08 -15.61
N GLY A 15 -0.40 -12.22 -15.49
CA GLY A 15 -0.60 -10.76 -15.56
C GLY A 15 -1.26 -10.17 -14.31
N ILE A 16 -1.27 -10.89 -13.19
CA ILE A 16 -1.96 -10.45 -11.96
C ILE A 16 -1.07 -9.45 -11.20
N PRO A 17 -1.48 -8.17 -11.07
CA PRO A 17 -0.72 -7.20 -10.28
C PRO A 17 -0.83 -7.53 -8.79
N PHE A 18 0.30 -7.45 -8.09
CA PHE A 18 0.36 -7.61 -6.64
C PHE A 18 1.37 -6.64 -6.02
N LEU A 19 1.14 -6.30 -4.76
CA LEU A 19 2.11 -5.57 -3.94
C LEU A 19 2.55 -6.42 -2.75
N VAL A 20 3.78 -6.17 -2.33
CA VAL A 20 4.38 -6.79 -1.15
C VAL A 20 4.66 -5.70 -0.13
N THR A 21 4.17 -5.90 1.07
CA THR A 21 4.40 -5.00 2.20
C THR A 21 5.67 -5.36 2.96
N HIS A 22 6.17 -4.43 3.77
CA HIS A 22 7.35 -4.65 4.61
C HIS A 22 7.17 -5.79 5.64
N ASP A 23 5.95 -6.06 6.06
CA ASP A 23 5.60 -7.15 6.98
C ASP A 23 5.37 -8.49 6.25
N GLY A 24 5.75 -8.59 4.98
CA GLY A 24 5.74 -9.84 4.21
C GLY A 24 4.37 -10.24 3.67
N ARG A 25 3.34 -9.39 3.75
CA ARG A 25 2.03 -9.66 3.18
C ARG A 25 2.04 -9.38 1.68
N THR A 26 1.35 -10.24 0.92
CA THR A 26 1.16 -10.08 -0.52
C THR A 26 -0.30 -9.78 -0.80
N ILE A 27 -0.58 -8.62 -1.39
CA ILE A 27 -1.95 -8.16 -1.69
C ILE A 27 -2.11 -8.14 -3.21
N ARG A 28 -3.09 -8.90 -3.70
CA ARG A 28 -3.43 -8.99 -5.13
C ARG A 28 -4.44 -7.91 -5.51
N TYR A 29 -4.38 -7.48 -6.77
CA TYR A 29 -5.23 -6.42 -7.31
C TYR A 29 -5.22 -5.15 -6.44
N PRO A 30 -4.03 -4.61 -6.11
CA PRO A 30 -3.96 -3.32 -5.45
C PRO A 30 -4.43 -2.21 -6.40
N ASP A 31 -4.74 -1.04 -5.83
CA ASP A 31 -5.02 0.15 -6.62
C ASP A 31 -3.84 0.48 -7.56
N PRO A 32 -4.09 0.77 -8.85
CA PRO A 32 -3.03 1.16 -9.81
C PRO A 32 -2.18 2.37 -9.38
N LEU A 33 -2.69 3.23 -8.50
CA LEU A 33 -1.99 4.41 -7.99
C LEU A 33 -1.01 4.08 -6.87
N ALA A 34 -1.07 2.88 -6.29
CA ALA A 34 -0.16 2.43 -5.24
C ALA A 34 1.25 2.25 -5.80
N LYS A 35 2.23 2.97 -5.25
CA LYS A 35 3.63 2.85 -5.64
C LYS A 35 4.50 2.40 -4.47
N VAL A 36 5.72 1.98 -4.80
CA VAL A 36 6.74 1.65 -3.80
C VAL A 36 6.97 2.87 -2.91
N ASN A 37 7.10 2.62 -1.60
CA ASN A 37 7.19 3.59 -0.51
C ASN A 37 5.89 4.26 -0.05
N ASP A 38 4.76 4.03 -0.71
CA ASP A 38 3.46 4.43 -0.18
C ASP A 38 3.11 3.60 1.06
N THR A 39 2.26 4.13 1.93
CA THR A 39 1.76 3.41 3.11
C THR A 39 0.30 3.04 2.88
N ILE A 40 -0.05 1.78 3.06
CA ILE A 40 -1.43 1.31 2.97
C ILE A 40 -2.02 1.12 4.36
N GLN A 41 -3.28 1.49 4.52
CA GLN A 41 -4.09 1.14 5.68
C GLN A 41 -4.78 -0.18 5.39
N LEU A 42 -4.36 -1.23 6.10
CA LEU A 42 -4.86 -2.59 5.93
C LEU A 42 -5.86 -2.93 7.03
N ASP A 43 -7.03 -3.44 6.68
CA ASP A 43 -7.86 -4.13 7.65
C ASP A 43 -7.26 -5.50 7.98
N ILE A 44 -7.03 -5.76 9.27
CA ILE A 44 -6.37 -7.00 9.73
C ILE A 44 -7.33 -8.18 9.60
N ALA A 45 -8.63 -7.95 9.79
CA ALA A 45 -9.63 -9.02 9.73
C ALA A 45 -9.85 -9.49 8.29
N THR A 46 -9.99 -8.56 7.35
CA THR A 46 -10.32 -8.89 5.94
C THR A 46 -9.11 -8.93 5.01
N ASN A 47 -7.93 -8.46 5.44
CA ASN A 47 -6.75 -8.25 4.60
C ASN A 47 -7.00 -7.35 3.37
N LYS A 48 -8.00 -6.47 3.44
CA LYS A 48 -8.32 -5.50 2.40
C LYS A 48 -7.70 -4.15 2.68
N ILE A 49 -7.31 -3.46 1.61
CA ILE A 49 -6.82 -2.08 1.67
C ILE A 49 -8.03 -1.18 1.90
N ILE A 50 -7.97 -0.38 2.95
CA ILE A 50 -8.97 0.65 3.28
C ILE A 50 -8.58 1.96 2.59
N ASP A 51 -7.30 2.35 2.70
CA ASP A 51 -6.80 3.62 2.18
C ASP A 51 -5.30 3.53 1.81
N ILE A 52 -4.85 4.43 0.93
CA ILE A 52 -3.48 4.53 0.43
C ILE A 52 -2.95 5.93 0.70
N ILE A 53 -2.01 6.02 1.64
CA ILE A 53 -1.30 7.24 1.99
C ILE A 53 -0.06 7.32 1.10
N ARG A 54 -0.18 8.16 0.07
CA ARG A 54 0.89 8.39 -0.91
C ARG A 54 2.03 9.21 -0.32
N MET A 55 3.26 8.73 -0.47
CA MET A 55 4.46 9.42 0.00
C MET A 55 4.93 10.39 -1.10
N ASP A 56 4.77 11.68 -0.84
CA ASP A 56 5.17 12.75 -1.74
C ASP A 56 6.06 13.76 -1.00
N SER A 57 7.02 14.38 -1.69
CA SER A 57 7.96 15.33 -1.09
C SER A 57 7.24 16.63 -0.73
N GLY A 58 6.48 16.62 0.37
CA GLY A 58 5.70 17.76 0.83
C GLY A 58 4.56 17.41 1.81
N LYS A 59 4.15 16.14 1.93
CA LYS A 59 3.00 15.74 2.78
C LYS A 59 3.29 15.62 4.29
N TRP A 60 4.52 15.89 4.73
CA TRP A 60 4.86 15.92 6.17
C TRP A 60 4.25 17.12 6.91
N LYS A 61 3.69 18.10 6.19
CA LYS A 61 2.80 19.12 6.76
C LYS A 61 1.34 18.65 6.68
N LYS A 62 0.93 17.72 7.54
CA LYS A 62 -0.46 17.74 8.00
C LYS A 62 -0.51 18.84 9.06
N THR A 63 -0.61 20.08 8.59
CA THR A 63 -0.77 21.26 9.43
C THR A 63 -1.94 21.00 10.37
N LEU A 64 -1.72 21.23 11.66
CA LEU A 64 -2.79 21.43 12.61
C LEU A 64 -3.67 22.57 12.08
N GLN A 65 -4.82 22.23 11.51
CA GLN A 65 -5.91 23.15 11.23
C GLN A 65 -7.20 22.44 11.51
#